data_AF-A0A1I7ZQN5-F1
#
_entry.id   AF-A0A1I7ZQN5-F1
#
_cell.length_a   1.000
_cell.length_b   1.000
_cell.length_c   1.000
_cell.angle_alpha   90.00
_cell.angle_beta   90.00
_cell.angle_gamma   90.00
#
_symmetry.space_group_name_H-M   'P 1'
#
loop_
_entity.id
_entity.type
_entity.pdbx_description
1 polymer ?
#
loop_
_entity_poly.entity_id
_entity_poly.type
_entity_poly.pdbx_seq_one_letter_code
_entity_poly.pdbx_strand_id
1 'polypeptide(L)'
;MDRVPNCFIEEVLLLLDYERYGCSGDAEVKRLPSIWGQIVNSKRPKEYARLDVYLRNDKEAFFLVWNRGKFLKLPNLEQFTISQMFIWDGHEGVSDGSVYHPLKETNFKLLRRQLARGHAFTMCLESKGSHALVDRLRLVPPRIVELKVFNLLPSSVEALTRSVDRGTLRSLESFGCLTVTHEHLQVLLNFVASEQLEHFSFKISVRSPVSYSAVLTEVVNAFLSRNRAHRFKFIVDAGAMTLPPNDFTAT
;
A
#
# COMPACT_ATOMS: atom_id res chain seq x y z
N MET A 1 -25.82 -7.35 -31.67
CA MET A 1 -25.21 -6.62 -30.54
C MET A 1 -23.83 -7.19 -30.32
N ASP A 2 -22.80 -6.35 -30.43
CA ASP A 2 -21.42 -6.77 -30.19
C ASP A 2 -21.21 -7.12 -28.72
N ARG A 3 -20.48 -8.21 -28.46
CA ARG A 3 -20.17 -8.63 -27.10
C ARG A 3 -19.19 -7.64 -26.48
N VAL A 4 -19.53 -7.11 -25.31
CA VAL A 4 -18.60 -6.31 -24.51
C VAL A 4 -17.43 -7.21 -24.08
N PRO A 5 -16.16 -6.81 -24.30
CA PRO A 5 -15.01 -7.57 -23.84
C PRO A 5 -15.05 -7.80 -22.33
N ASN A 6 -14.71 -9.02 -21.88
CA ASN A 6 -14.69 -9.35 -20.45
C ASN A 6 -13.74 -8.44 -19.64
N CYS A 7 -12.66 -7.96 -20.24
CA CYS A 7 -11.73 -7.02 -19.61
C CYS A 7 -12.41 -5.69 -19.24
N PHE A 8 -13.30 -5.18 -20.09
CA PHE A 8 -14.05 -3.96 -19.80
C PHE A 8 -15.01 -4.17 -18.62
N ILE A 9 -15.67 -5.33 -18.56
CA ILE A 9 -16.57 -5.68 -17.45
C ILE A 9 -15.78 -5.76 -16.14
N GLU A 10 -14.63 -6.45 -16.14
CA GLU A 10 -13.76 -6.54 -14.97
C GLU A 10 -13.27 -5.16 -14.53
N GLU A 11 -12.89 -4.30 -15.47
CA GLU A 11 -12.43 -2.94 -15.19
C GLU A 11 -13.53 -2.07 -14.59
N VAL A 12 -14.76 -2.12 -15.13
CA VAL A 12 -15.93 -1.44 -14.58
C VAL A 12 -16.28 -1.96 -13.19
N LEU A 13 -16.32 -3.28 -12.99
CA LEU A 13 -16.60 -3.87 -11.68
C LEU A 13 -15.56 -3.45 -10.63
N LEU A 14 -14.29 -3.38 -11.02
CA LEU A 14 -13.24 -2.91 -10.13
C LEU A 14 -13.33 -1.41 -9.84
N LEU A 15 -13.80 -0.60 -10.80
CA LEU A 15 -14.07 0.82 -10.60
C LEU A 15 -15.23 1.04 -9.60
N LEU A 16 -16.23 0.14 -9.61
CA LEU A 16 -17.35 0.17 -8.68
C LEU A 16 -16.95 -0.31 -7.26
N ASP A 17 -16.10 -1.33 -7.16
CA ASP A 17 -15.55 -1.76 -5.86
C ASP A 17 -14.69 -0.65 -5.22
N TYR A 18 -14.08 0.21 -6.04
CA TYR A 18 -13.26 1.34 -5.60
C TYR A 18 -14.07 2.45 -4.89
N GLU A 19 -15.22 2.85 -5.43
CA GLU A 19 -16.09 3.85 -4.79
C GLU A 19 -16.54 3.42 -3.39
N ARG A 20 -16.55 2.11 -3.13
CA ARG A 20 -16.89 1.53 -1.82
C ARG A 20 -15.81 1.72 -0.75
N TYR A 21 -14.56 1.95 -1.13
CA TYR A 21 -13.39 2.02 -0.22
C TYR A 21 -13.07 3.44 0.26
N GLY A 22 -13.60 4.48 -0.36
CA GLY A 22 -13.53 5.84 0.19
C GLY A 22 -14.27 5.88 1.53
N CYS A 23 -13.71 6.53 2.55
CA CYS A 23 -14.22 6.63 3.93
C CYS A 23 -15.68 7.15 4.09
N SER A 24 -16.41 7.36 3.00
CA SER A 24 -17.79 7.84 2.92
C SER A 24 -18.71 6.98 2.02
N GLY A 25 -18.22 5.86 1.47
CA GLY A 25 -18.80 5.20 0.27
C GLY A 25 -20.05 4.33 0.45
N ASP A 26 -20.50 4.03 1.68
CA ASP A 26 -21.68 3.16 1.87
C ASP A 26 -23.01 3.80 1.38
N ALA A 27 -23.00 5.12 1.14
CA ALA A 27 -24.19 5.87 0.72
C ALA A 27 -24.35 6.01 -0.81
N GLU A 28 -23.27 6.09 -1.59
CA GLU A 28 -23.35 6.44 -3.03
C GLU A 28 -23.49 5.22 -3.95
N VAL A 29 -22.84 4.09 -3.64
CA VAL A 29 -22.94 2.87 -4.48
C VAL A 29 -24.39 2.32 -4.54
N LYS A 30 -25.21 2.62 -3.53
CA LYS A 30 -26.65 2.26 -3.49
C LYS A 30 -27.49 3.00 -4.53
N ARG A 31 -26.95 4.03 -5.21
CA ARG A 31 -27.70 4.86 -6.17
C ARG A 31 -27.49 4.50 -7.63
N LEU A 32 -26.65 3.53 -7.99
CA LEU A 32 -26.47 3.14 -9.40
C LEU A 32 -27.68 2.31 -9.87
N PRO A 33 -28.56 2.85 -10.73
CA PRO A 33 -29.75 2.15 -11.22
C PRO A 33 -29.39 1.32 -12.47
N SER A 34 -28.31 0.54 -12.39
CA SER A 34 -27.81 -0.23 -13.52
C SER A 34 -27.89 -1.74 -13.26
N ILE A 35 -28.09 -2.49 -14.33
CA ILE A 35 -27.99 -3.97 -14.35
C ILE A 35 -26.67 -4.42 -13.70
N TRP A 36 -25.61 -3.62 -13.84
CA TRP A 36 -24.32 -3.86 -13.19
C TRP A 36 -24.39 -3.78 -11.66
N GLY A 37 -25.10 -2.80 -11.10
CA GLY A 37 -25.36 -2.74 -9.65
C GLY A 37 -26.10 -3.98 -9.15
N GLN A 38 -27.06 -4.51 -9.91
CA GLN A 38 -27.74 -5.76 -9.57
C GLN A 38 -26.82 -6.98 -9.66
N ILE A 39 -25.97 -7.08 -10.69
CA ILE A 39 -24.99 -8.16 -10.83
C ILE A 39 -23.97 -8.13 -9.69
N VAL A 40 -23.46 -6.95 -9.33
CA VAL A 40 -22.56 -6.76 -8.18
C VAL A 40 -23.24 -7.19 -6.88
N ASN A 41 -24.46 -6.74 -6.65
CA ASN A 41 -25.22 -7.07 -5.44
C ASN A 41 -25.64 -8.55 -5.37
N SER A 42 -25.76 -9.24 -6.50
CA SER A 42 -26.10 -10.66 -6.56
C SER A 42 -24.95 -11.56 -6.10
N LYS A 43 -23.70 -11.10 -6.23
CA LYS A 43 -22.54 -11.80 -5.66
C LYS A 43 -22.43 -11.40 -4.19
N ARG A 44 -22.46 -12.38 -3.28
CA ARG A 44 -22.13 -12.11 -1.88
C ARG A 44 -20.73 -11.48 -1.85
N PRO A 45 -20.57 -10.25 -1.34
CA PRO A 45 -19.25 -9.64 -1.26
C PRO A 45 -18.37 -10.55 -0.42
N LYS A 46 -17.22 -10.94 -0.96
CA LYS A 46 -16.21 -11.62 -0.15
C LYS A 46 -15.83 -10.69 0.98
N GLU A 47 -15.73 -11.25 2.17
CA GLU A 47 -15.22 -10.46 3.28
C GLU A 47 -13.75 -10.12 3.04
N TYR A 48 -13.33 -8.96 3.57
CA TYR A 48 -11.96 -8.50 3.43
C TYR A 48 -11.07 -9.09 4.52
N ALA A 49 -9.85 -9.43 4.14
CA ALA A 49 -8.84 -9.92 5.05
C ALA A 49 -7.55 -9.10 4.92
N ARG A 50 -6.84 -9.01 6.05
CA ARG A 50 -5.49 -8.47 6.14
C ARG A 50 -4.49 -9.62 6.20
N LEU A 51 -3.42 -9.51 5.43
CA LEU A 51 -2.28 -10.41 5.45
C LEU A 51 -1.13 -9.74 6.19
N ASP A 52 -0.64 -10.34 7.25
CA ASP A 52 0.56 -9.91 7.96
C ASP A 52 1.68 -10.88 7.67
N VAL A 53 2.81 -10.37 7.16
CA VAL A 53 4.02 -11.11 6.84
C VAL A 53 5.13 -10.64 7.76
N TYR A 54 5.83 -11.58 8.38
CA TYR A 54 6.90 -11.32 9.34
C TYR A 54 8.19 -11.95 8.83
N LEU A 55 9.26 -11.16 8.74
CA LEU A 55 10.59 -11.65 8.44
C LEU A 55 11.32 -11.92 9.75
N ARG A 56 11.64 -13.18 10.04
CA ARG A 56 12.45 -13.54 11.22
C ARG A 56 13.93 -13.39 10.92
N ASN A 57 14.35 -13.79 9.73
CA ASN A 57 15.69 -13.64 9.18
C ASN A 57 15.62 -13.75 7.65
N ASP A 58 16.78 -13.80 6.99
CA ASP A 58 16.94 -13.93 5.54
C ASP A 58 16.41 -15.27 4.99
N LYS A 59 16.22 -16.28 5.84
CA LYS A 59 15.80 -17.64 5.47
C LYS A 59 14.38 -18.00 5.91
N GLU A 60 13.85 -17.32 6.91
CA GLU A 60 12.59 -17.64 7.56
C GLU A 60 11.66 -16.43 7.56
N ALA A 61 10.53 -16.61 6.88
CA ALA A 61 9.40 -15.70 6.96
C ALA A 61 8.13 -16.48 7.34
N PHE A 62 7.24 -15.81 8.06
CA PHE A 62 5.95 -16.33 8.50
C PHE A 62 4.85 -15.38 8.07
N PHE A 63 3.63 -15.88 8.01
CA PHE A 63 2.47 -15.03 7.77
C PHE A 63 1.26 -15.52 8.55
N LEU A 64 0.32 -14.61 8.75
CA LEU A 64 -1.03 -14.91 9.22
C LEU A 64 -2.03 -14.09 8.43
N VAL A 65 -3.29 -14.52 8.48
CA VAL A 65 -4.40 -13.81 7.83
C VAL A 65 -5.43 -13.48 8.90
N TRP A 66 -5.86 -12.21 8.93
CA TRP A 66 -6.75 -11.65 9.93
C TRP A 66 -8.01 -11.07 9.28
N ASN A 67 -9.16 -11.30 9.89
CA ASN A 67 -10.42 -10.63 9.56
C ASN A 67 -11.15 -10.30 10.87
N ARG A 68 -11.47 -9.01 11.08
CA ARG A 68 -12.37 -8.50 12.14
C ARG A 68 -12.18 -9.14 13.52
N GLY A 69 -10.94 -9.23 14.01
CA GLY A 69 -10.69 -9.80 15.35
C GLY A 69 -10.29 -11.27 15.36
N LYS A 70 -10.29 -11.95 14.21
CA LYS A 70 -10.11 -13.40 14.12
C LYS A 70 -9.04 -13.78 13.11
N PHE A 71 -8.24 -14.78 13.49
CA PHE A 71 -7.31 -15.43 12.59
C PHE A 71 -8.02 -16.42 11.66
N LEU A 72 -7.65 -16.39 10.38
CA LEU A 72 -8.23 -17.26 9.36
C LEU A 72 -7.35 -18.48 9.13
N LYS A 73 -7.98 -19.66 9.08
CA LYS A 73 -7.32 -20.88 8.64
C LYS A 73 -7.12 -20.85 7.13
N LEU A 74 -5.96 -21.31 6.64
CA LEU A 74 -5.63 -21.34 5.21
C LEU A 74 -6.71 -21.94 4.29
N PRO A 75 -7.41 -23.04 4.63
CA PRO A 75 -8.46 -23.60 3.78
C PRO A 75 -9.62 -22.63 3.50
N ASN A 76 -9.84 -21.66 4.40
CA ASN A 76 -10.92 -20.69 4.25
C ASN A 76 -10.51 -19.46 3.41
N LEU A 77 -9.23 -19.32 3.07
CA LEU A 77 -8.71 -18.11 2.43
C LEU A 77 -9.41 -17.77 1.11
N GLU A 78 -9.91 -18.77 0.37
CA GLU A 78 -10.63 -18.56 -0.89
C GLU A 78 -11.96 -17.81 -0.73
N GLN A 79 -12.53 -17.81 0.47
CA GLN A 79 -13.78 -17.12 0.81
C GLN A 79 -13.57 -15.62 1.05
N PHE A 80 -12.32 -15.17 1.16
CA PHE A 80 -11.96 -13.79 1.46
C PHE A 80 -11.25 -13.12 0.29
N THR A 81 -11.27 -11.79 0.30
CA THR A 81 -10.43 -10.94 -0.53
C THR A 81 -9.37 -10.31 0.35
N ILE A 82 -8.09 -10.58 0.06
CA ILE A 82 -7.01 -9.91 0.78
C ILE A 82 -6.92 -8.48 0.23
N SER A 83 -7.20 -7.49 1.07
CA SER A 83 -7.18 -6.07 0.68
C SER A 83 -6.01 -5.30 1.29
N GLN A 84 -5.33 -5.89 2.26
CA GLN A 84 -4.20 -5.27 2.95
C GLN A 84 -3.06 -6.27 3.14
N MET A 85 -1.81 -5.84 2.90
CA MET A 85 -0.59 -6.56 3.31
C MET A 85 0.23 -5.67 4.20
N PHE A 86 0.71 -6.21 5.29
CA PHE A 86 1.73 -5.60 6.10
C PHE A 86 2.95 -6.50 6.15
N ILE A 87 4.13 -5.93 5.96
CA ILE A 87 5.40 -6.65 5.98
C ILE A 87 6.28 -6.05 7.06
N TRP A 88 6.47 -6.82 8.13
CA TRP A 88 7.15 -6.44 9.35
C TRP A 88 8.51 -7.13 9.47
N ASP A 89 9.50 -6.44 10.04
CA ASP A 89 10.71 -7.10 10.55
C ASP A 89 10.46 -7.66 11.94
N GLY A 90 11.05 -8.83 12.23
CA GLY A 90 11.45 -9.22 13.57
C GLY A 90 10.39 -9.09 14.65
N HIS A 91 9.36 -9.93 14.62
CA HIS A 91 8.46 -10.04 15.77
C HIS A 91 8.97 -11.13 16.72
N GLU A 92 9.69 -10.73 17.78
CA GLU A 92 10.26 -11.64 18.80
C GLU A 92 9.20 -12.49 19.51
N GLY A 93 7.92 -12.09 19.47
CA GLY A 93 6.80 -12.85 20.02
C GLY A 93 6.15 -13.91 19.11
N VAL A 94 6.75 -14.26 17.96
CA VAL A 94 6.18 -15.28 17.03
C VAL A 94 6.33 -16.73 17.55
N SER A 95 6.90 -16.91 18.74
CA SER A 95 7.60 -18.13 19.15
C SER A 95 6.77 -19.40 19.30
N ASP A 96 5.44 -19.39 19.44
CA ASP A 96 4.71 -20.65 19.72
C ASP A 96 3.22 -20.69 19.31
N GLY A 97 2.74 -19.72 18.52
CA GLY A 97 1.34 -19.68 18.12
C GLY A 97 1.01 -20.61 16.95
N SER A 98 0.04 -21.53 17.13
CA SER A 98 -0.57 -22.35 16.05
C SER A 98 -1.23 -21.55 14.90
N VAL A 99 -1.17 -20.22 14.99
CA VAL A 99 -1.75 -19.24 14.09
C VAL A 99 -0.79 -18.84 12.96
N TYR A 100 0.52 -18.93 13.20
CA TYR A 100 1.52 -18.53 12.19
C TYR A 100 1.75 -19.65 11.19
N HIS A 101 1.81 -19.27 9.91
CA HIS A 101 2.10 -20.18 8.83
C HIS A 101 3.47 -19.85 8.22
N PRO A 102 4.36 -20.84 8.02
CA PRO A 102 5.64 -20.58 7.40
C PRO A 102 5.43 -20.18 5.93
N LEU A 103 6.12 -19.15 5.46
CA LEU A 103 6.09 -18.71 4.07
C LEU A 103 7.03 -19.59 3.23
N LYS A 104 6.58 -20.81 2.94
CA LYS A 104 7.24 -21.75 2.00
C LYS A 104 6.65 -21.61 0.60
N GLU A 105 7.29 -22.18 -0.42
CA GLU A 105 6.84 -22.08 -1.83
C GLU A 105 5.38 -22.55 -2.03
N THR A 106 4.92 -23.57 -1.29
CA THR A 106 3.52 -24.03 -1.32
C THR A 106 2.54 -22.96 -0.87
N ASN A 107 2.80 -22.33 0.27
CA ASN A 107 1.98 -21.24 0.80
C ASN A 107 2.13 -19.96 -0.02
N PHE A 108 3.32 -19.69 -0.56
CA PHE A 108 3.56 -18.60 -1.49
C PHE A 108 2.68 -18.72 -2.75
N LYS A 109 2.60 -19.90 -3.36
CA LYS A 109 1.72 -20.14 -4.53
C LYS A 109 0.25 -19.88 -4.20
N LEU A 110 -0.20 -20.29 -3.02
CA LEU A 110 -1.56 -20.00 -2.54
C LEU A 110 -1.80 -18.50 -2.42
N LEU A 111 -0.93 -17.77 -1.71
CA LEU A 111 -1.05 -16.33 -1.50
C LEU A 111 -0.97 -15.56 -2.84
N ARG A 112 -0.02 -15.94 -3.71
CA ARG A 112 0.14 -15.34 -5.04
C ARG A 112 -1.15 -15.40 -5.85
N ARG A 113 -1.83 -16.56 -5.85
CA ARG A 113 -3.12 -16.74 -6.55
C ARG A 113 -4.22 -15.83 -5.97
N GLN A 114 -4.22 -15.57 -4.66
CA GLN A 114 -5.21 -14.66 -4.06
C GLN A 114 -4.93 -13.20 -4.39
N LEU A 115 -3.66 -12.79 -4.27
CA LEU A 115 -3.23 -11.40 -4.50
C LEU A 115 -3.28 -10.98 -5.97
N ALA A 116 -3.15 -11.94 -6.90
CA ALA A 116 -3.20 -11.67 -8.34
C ALA A 116 -4.60 -11.32 -8.89
N ARG A 117 -5.66 -11.34 -8.06
CA ARG A 117 -7.06 -11.21 -8.50
C ARG A 117 -7.50 -9.79 -8.91
N GLY A 118 -6.60 -8.84 -9.03
CA GLY A 118 -6.93 -7.51 -9.57
C GLY A 118 -7.56 -6.52 -8.59
N HIS A 119 -7.80 -6.92 -7.33
CA HIS A 119 -8.42 -6.05 -6.33
C HIS A 119 -7.49 -4.91 -5.90
N ALA A 120 -8.09 -3.78 -5.55
CA ALA A 120 -7.38 -2.66 -4.93
C ALA A 120 -6.75 -3.10 -3.60
N PHE A 121 -5.54 -2.61 -3.35
CA PHE A 121 -4.70 -3.14 -2.30
C PHE A 121 -3.95 -2.04 -1.54
N THR A 122 -4.00 -2.08 -0.21
CA THR A 122 -3.13 -1.27 0.66
C THR A 122 -1.91 -2.10 1.05
N MET A 123 -0.72 -1.57 0.84
CA MET A 123 0.53 -2.21 1.23
C MET A 123 1.25 -1.38 2.28
N CYS A 124 1.67 -2.01 3.38
CA CYS A 124 2.49 -1.40 4.41
C CYS A 124 3.84 -2.12 4.52
N LEU A 125 4.94 -1.37 4.41
CA LEU A 125 6.30 -1.88 4.38
C LEU A 125 7.11 -1.28 5.54
N GLU A 126 7.39 -2.10 6.56
CA GLU A 126 8.31 -1.75 7.65
C GLU A 126 9.67 -2.47 7.55
N SER A 127 9.70 -3.61 6.87
CA SER A 127 10.83 -4.51 6.88
C SER A 127 12.08 -3.98 6.14
N LYS A 128 13.21 -3.93 6.84
CA LYS A 128 14.60 -3.73 6.38
C LYS A 128 15.23 -5.03 5.85
N GLY A 129 14.74 -6.18 6.30
CA GLY A 129 15.20 -7.48 5.81
C GLY A 129 14.85 -7.74 4.34
N SER A 130 15.66 -8.57 3.68
CA SER A 130 15.33 -9.18 2.39
C SER A 130 15.05 -10.66 2.60
N HIS A 131 14.01 -11.15 1.93
CA HIS A 131 13.68 -12.57 1.88
C HIS A 131 13.06 -12.85 0.51
N ALA A 132 13.64 -13.77 -0.26
CA ALA A 132 13.31 -13.95 -1.67
C ALA A 132 11.81 -14.15 -1.95
N LEU A 133 11.10 -14.90 -1.11
CA LEU A 133 9.65 -15.08 -1.28
C LEU A 133 8.83 -13.85 -0.90
N VAL A 134 9.30 -13.04 0.06
CA VAL A 134 8.63 -11.80 0.46
C VAL A 134 8.82 -10.76 -0.63
N ASP A 135 10.03 -10.66 -1.19
CA ASP A 135 10.33 -9.77 -2.32
C ASP A 135 9.49 -10.14 -3.55
N ARG A 136 9.38 -11.44 -3.87
CA ARG A 136 8.45 -11.90 -4.91
C ARG A 136 6.99 -11.56 -4.59
N LEU A 137 6.58 -11.67 -3.34
CA LEU A 137 5.19 -11.43 -2.89
C LEU A 137 4.80 -9.95 -3.00
N ARG A 138 5.72 -9.03 -2.67
CA ARG A 138 5.55 -7.57 -2.82
C ARG A 138 5.18 -7.16 -4.25
N LEU A 139 5.69 -7.91 -5.23
CA LEU A 139 5.50 -7.62 -6.65
C LEU A 139 4.26 -8.32 -7.25
N VAL A 140 3.52 -9.12 -6.48
CA VAL A 140 2.32 -9.83 -6.99
C VAL A 140 1.11 -8.93 -7.16
N PRO A 141 0.71 -8.10 -6.18
CA PRO A 141 -0.52 -7.32 -6.29
C PRO A 141 -0.50 -6.45 -7.55
N PRO A 142 -1.50 -6.58 -8.43
CA PRO A 142 -1.50 -5.82 -9.67
C PRO A 142 -1.83 -4.34 -9.45
N ARG A 143 -2.53 -4.00 -8.36
CA ARG A 143 -3.11 -2.67 -8.12
C ARG A 143 -2.92 -2.23 -6.67
N ILE A 144 -1.74 -1.70 -6.37
CA ILE A 144 -1.48 -1.02 -5.09
C ILE A 144 -2.06 0.39 -5.21
N VAL A 145 -3.07 0.69 -4.40
CA VAL A 145 -3.74 2.01 -4.37
C VAL A 145 -3.22 2.89 -3.25
N GLU A 146 -2.73 2.27 -2.19
CA GLU A 146 -2.15 2.94 -1.04
C GLU A 146 -0.86 2.22 -0.63
N LEU A 147 0.20 2.99 -0.51
CA LEU A 147 1.50 2.52 -0.06
C LEU A 147 1.89 3.25 1.21
N LYS A 148 2.16 2.49 2.26
CA LYS A 148 2.64 2.99 3.54
C LYS A 148 4.04 2.47 3.77
N VAL A 149 4.97 3.34 4.08
CA VAL A 149 6.38 2.97 4.26
C VAL A 149 6.90 3.52 5.59
N PHE A 150 7.71 2.74 6.28
CA PHE A 150 8.53 3.28 7.38
C PHE A 150 9.85 3.81 6.85
N ASN A 151 10.40 3.17 5.82
CA ASN A 151 11.60 3.56 5.11
C ASN A 151 11.44 3.31 3.60
N LEU A 152 11.98 4.19 2.76
CA LEU A 152 12.10 3.95 1.31
C LEU A 152 13.35 3.12 1.03
N LEU A 153 13.20 1.81 1.16
CA LEU A 153 14.20 0.83 0.74
C LEU A 153 14.09 0.59 -0.77
N PRO A 154 15.13 0.04 -1.42
CA PRO A 154 15.08 -0.26 -2.86
C PRO A 154 13.84 -1.06 -3.29
N SER A 155 13.42 -2.04 -2.49
CA SER A 155 12.21 -2.83 -2.76
C SER A 155 10.92 -2.00 -2.67
N SER A 156 10.83 -1.06 -1.73
CA SER A 156 9.71 -0.12 -1.62
C SER A 156 9.66 0.83 -2.82
N VAL A 157 10.83 1.28 -3.31
CA VAL A 157 10.95 2.16 -4.47
C VAL A 157 10.50 1.44 -5.74
N GLU A 158 10.84 0.16 -5.92
CA GLU A 158 10.37 -0.63 -7.06
C GLU A 158 8.83 -0.78 -7.04
N ALA A 159 8.26 -1.13 -5.88
CA ALA A 159 6.81 -1.24 -5.71
C ALA A 159 6.10 0.11 -5.96
N LEU A 160 6.66 1.21 -5.45
CA LEU A 160 6.19 2.57 -5.68
C LEU A 160 6.23 2.92 -7.17
N THR A 161 7.39 2.81 -7.81
CA THR A 161 7.60 3.13 -9.24
C THR A 161 6.62 2.39 -10.12
N ARG A 162 6.51 1.07 -9.94
CA ARG A 162 5.59 0.23 -10.71
C ARG A 162 4.13 0.63 -10.51
N SER A 163 3.75 1.05 -9.30
CA SER A 163 2.38 1.47 -9.00
C SER A 163 2.05 2.85 -9.56
N VAL A 164 3.05 3.74 -9.62
CA VAL A 164 2.98 5.06 -10.27
C VAL A 164 2.88 4.91 -11.78
N ASP A 165 3.74 4.10 -12.39
CA ASP A 165 3.76 3.86 -13.85
C ASP A 165 2.45 3.25 -14.35
N ARG A 166 1.82 2.41 -13.52
CA ARG A 166 0.50 1.83 -13.80
C ARG A 166 -0.65 2.79 -13.54
N GLY A 167 -0.40 3.95 -12.93
CA GLY A 167 -1.42 4.90 -12.51
C GLY A 167 -2.39 4.32 -11.47
N THR A 168 -1.98 3.31 -10.69
CA THR A 168 -2.85 2.69 -9.67
C THR A 168 -2.71 3.34 -8.31
N LEU A 169 -1.53 3.90 -8.00
CA LEU A 169 -1.26 4.50 -6.71
C LEU A 169 -1.98 5.84 -6.54
N ARG A 170 -2.60 6.04 -5.38
CA ARG A 170 -3.36 7.24 -5.02
C ARG A 170 -2.93 7.86 -3.71
N SER A 171 -2.43 7.03 -2.80
CA SER A 171 -1.98 7.44 -1.48
C SER A 171 -0.57 6.92 -1.20
N LEU A 172 0.32 7.81 -0.74
CA LEU A 172 1.63 7.45 -0.22
C LEU A 172 1.84 8.13 1.14
N GLU A 173 2.07 7.32 2.16
CA GLU A 173 2.30 7.77 3.54
C GLU A 173 3.62 7.20 4.06
N SER A 174 4.48 8.06 4.59
CA SER A 174 5.69 7.63 5.32
C SER A 174 5.55 7.90 6.81
N PHE A 175 5.69 6.86 7.62
CA PHE A 175 5.68 6.96 9.08
C PHE A 175 7.04 7.38 9.65
N GLY A 176 8.12 7.07 8.95
CA GLY A 176 9.49 7.45 9.32
C GLY A 176 10.02 8.67 8.56
N CYS A 177 11.19 9.14 9.00
CA CYS A 177 11.98 10.14 8.28
C CYS A 177 12.75 9.47 7.14
N LEU A 178 12.45 9.86 5.91
CA LEU A 178 13.06 9.31 4.70
C LEU A 178 14.41 9.97 4.41
N THR A 179 15.41 9.15 4.12
CA THR A 179 16.65 9.61 3.47
C THR A 179 16.37 9.69 1.96
N VAL A 180 16.10 10.89 1.47
CA VAL A 180 15.70 11.10 0.07
C VAL A 180 16.95 11.22 -0.80
N THR A 181 17.18 10.23 -1.66
CA THR A 181 18.16 10.29 -2.74
C THR A 181 17.54 10.98 -3.97
N HIS A 182 18.35 11.35 -4.96
CA HIS A 182 17.82 11.90 -6.21
C HIS A 182 16.91 10.90 -6.96
N GLU A 183 17.22 9.60 -6.89
CA GLU A 183 16.37 8.55 -7.45
C GLU A 183 15.01 8.48 -6.74
N HIS A 184 15.01 8.48 -5.41
CA HIS A 184 13.77 8.51 -4.62
C HIS A 184 12.95 9.76 -4.98
N LEU A 185 13.61 10.92 -5.07
CA LEU A 185 12.95 12.18 -5.40
C LEU A 185 12.25 12.08 -6.76
N GLN A 186 12.90 11.57 -7.81
CA GLN A 186 12.28 11.45 -9.13
C GLN A 186 10.98 10.65 -9.09
N VAL A 187 10.97 9.50 -8.40
CA VAL A 187 9.78 8.66 -8.28
C VAL A 187 8.67 9.37 -7.48
N LEU A 188 9.03 10.07 -6.40
CA LEU A 188 8.10 10.87 -5.61
C LEU A 188 7.48 12.00 -6.45
N LEU A 189 8.28 12.69 -7.27
CA LEU A 189 7.79 13.75 -8.16
C LEU A 189 6.86 13.21 -9.24
N ASN A 190 7.18 12.03 -9.82
CA ASN A 190 6.28 11.35 -10.76
C ASN A 190 4.94 11.02 -10.10
N PHE A 191 4.94 10.54 -8.85
CA PHE A 191 3.72 10.29 -8.09
C PHE A 191 2.96 11.59 -7.81
N VAL A 192 3.65 12.65 -7.37
CA VAL A 192 3.03 13.95 -7.09
C VAL A 192 2.38 14.53 -8.36
N ALA A 193 3.02 14.38 -9.51
CA ALA A 193 2.49 14.83 -10.80
C ALA A 193 1.32 13.97 -11.31
N SER A 194 1.00 12.84 -10.66
CA SER A 194 -0.10 11.97 -11.05
C SER A 194 -1.46 12.65 -10.89
N GLU A 195 -2.36 12.38 -11.84
CA GLU A 195 -3.77 12.81 -11.79
C GLU A 195 -4.59 12.02 -10.77
N GLN A 196 -4.09 10.83 -10.39
CA GLN A 196 -4.73 9.94 -9.43
C GLN A 196 -4.31 10.23 -7.97
N LEU A 197 -3.48 11.25 -7.75
CA LEU A 197 -3.01 11.62 -6.42
C LEU A 197 -4.17 12.10 -5.53
N GLU A 198 -4.39 11.41 -4.42
CA GLU A 198 -5.37 11.79 -3.39
C GLU A 198 -4.68 12.21 -2.09
N HIS A 199 -3.65 11.46 -1.67
CA HIS A 199 -2.93 11.71 -0.42
C HIS A 199 -1.42 11.53 -0.58
N PHE A 200 -0.66 12.47 -0.01
CA PHE A 200 0.79 12.38 0.05
C PHE A 200 1.30 12.99 1.35
N SER A 201 2.05 12.20 2.12
CA SER A 201 2.67 12.63 3.36
C SER A 201 3.97 11.88 3.61
N PHE A 202 5.04 12.60 3.91
CA PHE A 202 6.30 12.02 4.35
C PHE A 202 7.11 13.02 5.15
N LYS A 203 8.06 12.52 5.95
CA LYS A 203 9.05 13.32 6.67
C LYS A 203 10.41 13.11 6.02
N ILE A 204 11.24 14.16 5.98
CA ILE A 204 12.60 14.08 5.45
C ILE A 204 13.59 13.97 6.61
N SER A 205 14.54 13.04 6.50
CA SER A 205 15.65 12.92 7.44
C SER A 205 16.59 14.12 7.34
N VAL A 206 17.07 14.64 8.48
CA VAL A 206 18.06 15.73 8.53
C VAL A 206 19.36 15.36 7.79
N ARG A 207 19.66 14.06 7.69
CA ARG A 207 20.83 13.51 6.97
C ARG A 207 20.56 13.18 5.50
N SER A 208 19.41 13.60 4.97
CA SER A 208 19.03 13.39 3.58
C SER A 208 20.01 14.10 2.64
N PRO A 209 20.52 13.46 1.58
CA PRO A 209 21.36 14.10 0.56
C PRO A 209 20.67 15.28 -0.14
N VAL A 210 19.34 15.24 -0.25
CA VAL A 210 18.54 16.36 -0.73
C VAL A 210 17.99 17.14 0.45
N SER A 211 18.21 18.46 0.45
CA SER A 211 17.68 19.36 1.48
C SER A 211 16.15 19.41 1.44
N TYR A 212 15.55 19.68 2.59
CA TYR A 212 14.11 19.88 2.70
C TYR A 212 13.59 20.98 1.77
N SER A 213 14.29 22.12 1.66
CA SER A 213 13.88 23.23 0.81
C SER A 213 13.87 22.88 -0.68
N ALA A 214 14.87 22.09 -1.14
CA ALA A 214 14.91 21.60 -2.50
C ALA A 214 13.74 20.63 -2.77
N VAL A 215 13.52 19.65 -1.88
CA VAL A 215 12.39 18.71 -2.04
C VAL A 215 11.05 19.44 -2.06
N LEU A 216 10.83 20.39 -1.14
CA LEU A 216 9.58 21.15 -1.08
C LEU A 216 9.34 21.94 -2.38
N THR A 217 10.37 22.60 -2.89
CA THR A 217 10.29 23.37 -4.14
C THR A 217 9.91 22.47 -5.32
N GLU A 218 10.62 21.35 -5.48
CA GLU A 218 10.36 20.38 -6.56
C GLU A 218 8.96 19.76 -6.44
N VAL A 219 8.53 19.40 -5.23
CA VAL A 219 7.19 18.85 -4.99
C VAL A 219 6.11 19.87 -5.35
N VAL A 220 6.26 21.14 -4.97
CA VAL A 220 5.31 22.20 -5.34
C VAL A 220 5.29 22.39 -6.86
N ASN A 221 6.44 22.40 -7.52
CA ASN A 221 6.53 22.53 -8.97
C ASN A 221 5.86 21.34 -9.69
N ALA A 222 6.20 20.11 -9.30
CA ALA A 222 5.57 18.90 -9.84
C ALA A 222 4.08 18.89 -9.58
N PHE A 223 3.66 19.36 -8.40
CA PHE A 223 2.26 19.50 -8.05
C PHE A 223 1.56 20.47 -9.01
N LEU A 224 2.08 21.68 -9.20
CA LEU A 224 1.48 22.71 -10.07
C LEU A 224 1.58 22.41 -11.57
N SER A 225 2.44 21.47 -11.98
CA SER A 225 2.66 21.12 -13.38
C SER A 225 1.45 20.48 -14.08
N ARG A 226 0.46 19.98 -13.33
CA ARG A 226 -0.73 19.32 -13.87
C ARG A 226 -2.01 19.89 -13.28
N ASN A 227 -3.00 20.06 -14.15
CA ASN A 227 -4.36 20.37 -13.73
C ASN A 227 -5.04 19.08 -13.22
N ARG A 228 -5.70 19.13 -12.05
CA ARG A 228 -6.35 17.96 -11.43
C ARG A 228 -7.83 18.22 -11.23
N ALA A 229 -8.64 17.21 -11.55
CA ALA A 229 -10.09 17.27 -11.35
C ALA A 229 -10.51 16.91 -9.90
N HIS A 230 -9.67 16.15 -9.19
CA HIS A 230 -10.00 15.63 -7.86
C HIS A 230 -9.43 16.51 -6.73
N ARG A 231 -10.13 16.52 -5.59
CA ARG A 231 -9.64 17.14 -4.35
C ARG A 231 -8.47 16.33 -3.82
N PHE A 232 -7.47 17.02 -3.28
CA PHE A 232 -6.26 16.39 -2.75
C PHE A 232 -5.94 16.98 -1.37
N LYS A 233 -5.19 16.22 -0.56
CA LYS A 233 -4.65 16.68 0.71
C LYS A 233 -3.13 16.57 0.69
N PHE A 234 -2.48 17.73 0.77
CA PHE A 234 -1.03 17.85 0.88
C PHE A 234 -0.68 18.32 2.28
N ILE A 235 0.08 17.52 3.04
CA ILE A 235 0.52 17.85 4.39
C ILE A 235 2.03 17.97 4.37
N VAL A 236 2.51 19.18 4.67
CA VAL A 236 3.93 19.46 4.84
C VAL A 236 4.18 19.68 6.32
N ASP A 237 4.93 18.79 6.93
CA ASP A 237 5.51 18.99 8.25
C ASP A 237 6.91 19.57 8.04
N ALA A 238 7.21 20.74 8.60
CA ALA A 238 8.50 21.41 8.46
C ALA A 238 9.66 20.63 9.11
N GLY A 239 9.38 19.43 9.63
CA GLY A 239 10.20 18.75 10.60
C GLY A 239 10.03 19.49 11.92
N ALA A 240 9.87 18.73 13.00
CA ALA A 240 10.25 19.26 14.29
C ALA A 240 11.69 19.77 14.14
N MET A 241 11.88 21.10 14.08
CA MET A 241 13.12 21.70 14.54
C MET A 241 13.25 21.15 15.95
N THR A 242 14.01 20.06 16.09
CA THR A 242 14.40 19.55 17.39
C THR A 242 15.04 20.74 18.06
N LEU A 243 14.32 21.33 19.02
CA LEU A 243 14.92 22.20 20.02
C LEU A 243 16.19 21.47 20.46
N PRO A 244 17.34 22.16 20.52
CA PRO A 244 18.58 21.53 20.93
C PRO A 244 18.31 20.75 22.22
N PRO A 245 18.90 19.55 22.38
CA PRO A 245 18.79 18.85 23.64
C PRO A 245 19.24 19.84 24.72
N ASN A 246 18.35 20.18 25.65
CA ASN A 246 18.74 20.96 26.81
C ASN A 246 19.79 20.12 27.53
N ASP A 247 21.06 20.51 27.38
CA ASP A 247 22.15 20.06 28.22
C ASP A 247 21.86 20.55 29.65
N PHE A 248 20.98 19.84 30.35
CA PHE A 248 20.91 19.90 31.80
C PHE A 248 22.12 19.14 32.34
N THR A 249 23.26 19.83 32.36
CA THR A 249 24.34 19.50 33.29
C THR A 249 23.80 19.74 34.70
N ALA A 250 23.47 18.66 35.41
CA ALA A 250 23.35 18.70 36.85
C ALA A 250 24.78 18.85 37.42
N THR A 251 25.06 20.02 37.99
CA THR A 251 26.17 20.24 38.93
C THR A 251 25.89 19.58 40.26
#